data_AF-A0A6B2DDX9-F1
#
_entry.id   AF-A0A6B2DDX9-F1
#
_cell.length_a   1.000
_cell.length_b   1.000
_cell.length_c   1.000
_cell.angle_alpha   90.00
_cell.angle_beta   90.00
_cell.angle_gamma   90.00
#
_symmetry.space_group_name_H-M   'P 1'
#
loop_
_entity.id
_entity.type
_entity.pdbx_description
1 polymer ?
#
loop_
_entity_poly.entity_id
_entity_poly.type
_entity_poly.pdbx_seq_one_letter_code
_entity_poly.pdbx_strand_id
1 'polypeptide(L)' 'GVPDLTRFPFDTWRRLVTQRLRAGQADLMTYGDPQGLAALREEIARHAGVSRDVRASAAQVVVTAGAQQTTD' A
#
# COMPACT_ATOMS: atom_id res chain seq x y z
N GLY A 1 -17.87 -9.70 -3.80
CA GLY A 1 -18.87 -8.81 -3.17
C GLY A 1 -18.45 -7.37 -3.36
N VAL A 2 -19.39 -6.43 -3.41
CA VAL A 2 -19.10 -4.99 -3.52
C VAL A 2 -19.01 -4.38 -2.11
N PRO A 3 -17.93 -3.68 -1.75
CA PRO A 3 -17.83 -3.01 -0.44
C PRO A 3 -18.87 -1.90 -0.25
N ASP A 4 -19.31 -1.68 1.00
CA ASP A 4 -20.16 -0.54 1.36
C ASP A 4 -19.34 0.76 1.36
N LEU A 5 -19.51 1.57 0.32
CA LEU A 5 -18.77 2.82 0.13
C LEU A 5 -19.17 3.90 1.15
N THR A 6 -20.34 3.80 1.79
CA THR A 6 -20.78 4.80 2.79
C THR A 6 -19.90 4.81 4.04
N ARG A 7 -19.21 3.70 4.31
CA ARG A 7 -18.28 3.56 5.44
C ARG A 7 -16.84 3.95 5.09
N PHE A 8 -16.55 4.23 3.81
CA PHE A 8 -15.20 4.58 3.41
C PHE A 8 -14.87 6.02 3.84
N PRO A 9 -13.75 6.27 4.56
CA PRO A 9 -13.44 7.58 5.11
C PRO A 9 -12.80 8.52 4.06
N PHE A 10 -13.59 8.94 3.07
CA PHE A 10 -13.11 9.72 1.91
C PHE A 10 -12.32 10.99 2.30
N ASP A 11 -12.76 11.75 3.29
CA ASP A 11 -12.07 13.00 3.67
C ASP A 11 -10.70 12.77 4.30
N THR A 12 -10.59 11.75 5.15
CA THR A 12 -9.30 11.36 5.73
C THR A 12 -8.37 10.83 4.64
N TRP A 13 -8.88 10.00 3.75
CA TRP A 13 -8.12 9.49 2.61
C TRP A 13 -7.58 10.62 1.73
N ARG A 14 -8.46 11.54 1.29
CA ARG A 14 -8.10 12.67 0.42
C ARG A 14 -7.04 13.58 1.04
N ARG A 15 -7.14 13.85 2.34
CA ARG A 15 -6.15 14.64 3.09
C ARG A 15 -4.77 13.97 3.05
N LEU A 16 -4.71 12.67 3.34
CA LEU A 16 -3.45 11.91 3.36
C LEU A 16 -2.81 11.82 1.97
N VAL A 17 -3.60 11.53 0.94
CA VAL A 17 -3.10 11.46 -0.45
C VAL A 17 -2.53 12.80 -0.90
N THR A 18 -3.27 13.89 -0.65
CA THR A 18 -2.82 15.25 -1.02
C THR A 18 -1.53 15.63 -0.30
N GLN A 19 -1.42 15.30 1.00
CA GLN A 19 -0.20 15.56 1.77
C GLN A 19 1.00 14.80 1.19
N ARG A 20 0.83 13.53 0.81
CA ARG A 20 1.90 12.71 0.23
C ARG A 20 2.32 13.17 -1.16
N LEU A 21 1.37 13.56 -2.01
CA LEU A 21 1.68 14.10 -3.34
C LEU A 21 2.45 15.42 -3.25
N ARG A 22 2.09 16.31 -2.33
CA ARG A 22 2.81 17.59 -2.11
C ARG A 22 4.24 17.39 -1.59
N ALA A 23 4.49 16.31 -0.87
CA ALA A 23 5.83 16.02 -0.34
C ALA A 23 6.84 15.64 -1.45
N GLY A 24 6.39 15.41 -2.69
CA GLY A 24 7.27 15.25 -3.84
C GLY A 24 8.29 14.11 -3.68
N GLN A 25 7.81 12.89 -3.42
CA GLN A 25 8.72 11.73 -3.31
C GLN A 25 9.21 11.33 -4.70
N ALA A 26 10.52 11.47 -4.95
CA ALA A 26 11.17 11.08 -6.20
C ALA A 26 10.87 9.61 -6.58
N ASP A 27 10.69 8.74 -5.60
CA ASP A 27 10.33 7.32 -5.80
C ASP A 27 8.95 7.14 -6.44
N LEU A 28 8.04 8.11 -6.29
CA LEU A 28 6.74 8.10 -6.98
C LEU A 28 6.83 8.57 -8.44
N MET A 29 7.95 9.18 -8.83
CA MET A 29 8.15 9.80 -10.14
C MET A 29 9.22 9.08 -10.98
N THR A 30 9.79 8.00 -10.46
CA THR A 30 10.72 7.12 -11.17
C THR A 30 10.09 5.74 -11.34
N TYR A 31 10.73 4.87 -12.11
CA TYR A 31 10.26 3.50 -12.34
C TYR A 31 10.13 2.68 -11.03
N GLY A 32 10.79 3.12 -9.95
CA GLY A 32 10.69 2.52 -8.62
C GLY A 32 11.27 1.10 -8.53
N ASP A 33 11.18 0.52 -7.33
CA ASP A 33 11.44 -0.90 -7.10
C ASP A 33 10.26 -1.73 -7.67
N PRO A 34 10.49 -2.77 -8.47
CA PRO A 34 9.42 -3.62 -9.01
C PRO A 34 8.57 -4.31 -7.93
N GLN A 35 9.06 -4.47 -6.71
CA GLN A 35 8.26 -4.97 -5.58
C GLN A 35 7.31 -3.90 -5.00
N GLY A 36 7.46 -2.65 -5.43
CA GLY A 36 6.77 -1.48 -4.90
C GLY A 36 7.59 -0.72 -3.85
N LEU A 37 7.06 0.43 -3.42
CA LEU A 37 7.72 1.36 -2.51
C LEU A 37 8.18 0.68 -1.21
N ALA A 38 9.45 0.81 -0.86
CA ALA A 38 10.04 0.17 0.32
C ALA A 38 9.30 0.52 1.62
N ALA A 39 9.03 1.81 1.85
CA ALA A 39 8.30 2.27 3.04
C ALA A 39 6.86 1.71 3.11
N LEU A 40 6.22 1.46 1.96
CA LEU A 40 4.90 0.84 1.93
C LEU A 40 4.99 -0.65 2.29
N ARG A 41 6.00 -1.36 1.76
CA ARG A 41 6.22 -2.79 2.06
C ARG A 41 6.48 -3.03 3.55
N GLU A 42 7.24 -2.15 4.20
CA GLU A 42 7.48 -2.19 5.65
C GLU A 42 6.19 -2.05 6.45
N GLU A 43 5.36 -1.06 6.12
CA GLU A 43 4.09 -0.84 6.82
C GLU A 43 3.09 -1.96 6.56
N ILE A 44 3.06 -2.55 5.36
CA ILE A 44 2.24 -3.72 5.06
C ILE A 44 2.67 -4.92 5.91
N ALA A 45 3.96 -5.24 5.95
CA ALA A 45 4.50 -6.35 6.74
C ALA A 45 4.15 -6.19 8.22
N ARG A 46 4.35 -4.98 8.77
CA ARG A 46 3.99 -4.64 10.14
C ARG A 46 2.49 -4.77 10.40
N HIS A 47 1.65 -4.22 9.51
CA HIS A 47 0.20 -4.27 9.66
C HIS A 47 -0.34 -5.70 9.57
N ALA A 48 0.18 -6.51 8.64
CA ALA A 48 -0.20 -7.91 8.49
C ALA A 48 0.19 -8.74 9.73
N GLY A 49 1.36 -8.48 10.31
CA GLY A 49 1.76 -9.09 11.58
C GLY A 49 0.80 -8.77 12.72
N VAL A 50 0.43 -7.49 12.89
CA VAL A 50 -0.49 -7.08 13.96
C VAL A 50 -1.92 -7.58 13.74
N SER A 51 -2.42 -7.52 12.51
CA SER A 51 -3.84 -7.79 12.23
C SER A 51 -4.16 -9.26 11.95
N ARG A 52 -3.16 -10.05 11.53
CA ARG A 52 -3.36 -11.42 11.04
C ARG A 52 -2.28 -12.41 11.51
N ASP A 53 -1.41 -12.03 12.44
CA ASP A 53 -0.29 -12.85 12.96
C ASP A 53 0.64 -13.40 11.84
N VAL A 54 0.81 -12.61 10.77
CA VAL A 54 1.69 -12.96 9.65
C VAL A 54 3.13 -12.60 9.98
N ARG A 55 4.04 -13.57 9.90
CA ARG A 55 5.50 -13.35 10.00
C ARG A 55 6.08 -13.11 8.60
N ALA A 56 6.20 -11.85 8.21
CA ALA A 56 6.83 -11.46 6.95
C ALA A 56 7.77 -10.26 7.17
N SER A 57 8.89 -10.25 6.46
CA SER A 57 9.72 -9.06 6.29
C SER A 57 9.27 -8.26 5.07
N ALA A 58 9.64 -6.98 4.99
CA ALA A 58 9.32 -6.13 3.84
C ALA A 58 9.85 -6.70 2.50
N ALA A 59 10.97 -7.44 2.52
CA ALA A 59 11.54 -8.10 1.35
C ALA A 59 10.70 -9.29 0.83
N GLN A 60 9.72 -9.75 1.61
CA GLN A 60 8.79 -10.81 1.24
C GLN A 60 7.41 -10.26 0.81
N VAL A 61 7.28 -8.94 0.69
CA VAL A 61 6.04 -8.25 0.29
C VAL A 61 6.21 -7.72 -1.13
N VAL A 62 5.26 -8.04 -2.01
CA VAL A 62 5.15 -7.47 -3.36
C VAL A 62 3.83 -6.72 -3.46
N VAL A 63 3.87 -5.45 -3.87
CA VAL A 63 2.69 -4.61 -4.04
C VAL A 63 2.18 -4.76 -5.48
N THR A 64 0.91 -5.14 -5.65
CA THR A 64 0.25 -5.30 -6.94
C THR A 64 -1.00 -4.42 -7.03
N ALA A 65 -1.50 -4.14 -8.24
CA ALA A 65 -2.73 -3.36 -8.41
C ALA A 65 -4.01 -4.19 -8.18
N GLY A 66 -3.87 -5.48 -7.88
CA GLY A 66 -4.99 -6.35 -7.54
C GLY A 66 -4.59 -7.82 -7.46
N ALA A 67 -5.40 -8.60 -6.74
CA ALA A 67 -5.16 -10.04 -6.56
C ALA A 67 -5.10 -10.81 -7.88
N GLN A 68 -5.83 -10.36 -8.91
CA GLN A 68 -5.82 -10.99 -10.23
C GLN A 68 -4.45 -10.90 -10.93
N GLN A 69 -3.66 -9.86 -10.65
CA GLN A 69 -2.31 -9.72 -11.22
C GLN A 69 -1.25 -10.55 -10.49
N THR A 70 -1.64 -11.30 -9.46
CA THR A 70 -0.71 -12.05 -8.60
C THR A 70 -0.72 -13.56 -8.89
N THR A 71 -1.68 -14.03 -9.69
CA THR A 71 -1.88 -15.46 -9.98
C THR A 71 -1.45 -15.86 -11.39
N ASP A 72 -1.06 -14.89 -12.22
CA ASP A 72 -0.48 -15.14 -13.54
C ASP A 72 1.00 -15.57 -13.44
#